data_AF-K3WVY0-F1
#
_entry.id   AF-K3WVY0-F1
#
_cell.length_a   1.000
_cell.length_b   1.000
_cell.length_c   1.000
_cell.angle_alpha   90.00
_cell.angle_beta   90.00
_cell.angle_gamma   90.00
#
_symmetry.space_group_name_H-M   'P 1'
#
loop_
_entity.id
_entity.type
_entity.pdbx_description
1 polymer ?
#
loop_
_entity_poly.entity_id
_entity_poly.type
_entity_poly.pdbx_seq_one_letter_code
_entity_poly.pdbx_strand_id
1 'polypeptide(L)'
;MDLQVHPIDYRGARRKPFSEIEKEINQIKRQMEAYRTSYIKKKPNVEKEKLQQVFQYSQGTILPRELLPGSELLDRELSHANALRVGRKPKDRLEQLEELYDSVLEEIETRKTFMSEMITLGKPDQAAPMEREILERMSELRKIHQLMLKEKQKDNNAAE
;
A
#
# COMPACT_ATOMS: atom_id res chain seq x y z
N MET A 1 -32.27 -10.47 65.91
CA MET A 1 -31.34 -10.23 64.78
C MET A 1 -32.22 -9.87 63.61
N ASP A 2 -32.54 -8.59 63.47
CA ASP A 2 -33.43 -8.12 62.40
C ASP A 2 -32.70 -8.25 61.07
N LEU A 3 -33.19 -9.13 60.19
CA LEU A 3 -32.74 -9.16 58.81
C LEU A 3 -33.22 -7.87 58.14
N GLN A 4 -32.30 -6.92 57.95
CA GLN A 4 -32.56 -5.70 57.20
C GLN A 4 -32.76 -6.06 55.72
N VAL A 5 -34.01 -6.33 55.34
CA VAL A 5 -34.39 -6.71 53.97
C VAL A 5 -34.35 -5.47 53.08
N HIS A 6 -33.66 -5.56 51.94
CA HIS A 6 -33.50 -4.40 51.06
C HIS A 6 -34.80 -4.17 50.29
N PRO A 7 -35.24 -2.92 50.06
CA PRO A 7 -36.48 -2.62 49.31
C PRO A 7 -36.58 -3.26 47.91
N ILE A 8 -35.44 -3.64 47.34
CA ILE A 8 -35.33 -4.32 46.04
C ILE A 8 -35.82 -5.78 46.12
N ASP A 9 -35.67 -6.43 47.28
CA ASP A 9 -36.04 -7.82 47.49
C ASP A 9 -37.56 -8.04 47.51
N TYR A 10 -38.34 -6.97 47.66
CA TYR A 10 -39.80 -6.99 47.58
C TYR A 10 -40.34 -6.87 46.13
N ARG A 11 -39.46 -6.63 45.14
CA ARG A 11 -39.86 -6.61 43.72
C ARG A 11 -39.75 -8.02 43.15
N GLY A 12 -40.86 -8.54 42.63
CA GLY A 12 -41.10 -9.97 42.37
C GLY A 12 -40.04 -10.79 41.62
N ALA A 13 -40.26 -12.11 41.61
CA ALA A 13 -39.33 -13.23 41.35
C ALA A 13 -38.48 -13.24 40.06
N ARG A 14 -38.56 -12.22 39.20
CA ARG A 14 -37.71 -12.10 38.00
C ARG A 14 -36.39 -11.35 38.25
N ARG A 15 -36.12 -10.90 39.48
CA ARG A 15 -34.91 -10.15 39.84
C ARG A 15 -34.14 -10.85 40.94
N LYS A 16 -32.81 -10.73 40.88
CA LYS A 16 -31.91 -11.26 41.91
C LYS A 16 -32.05 -10.47 43.20
N PRO A 17 -31.94 -11.12 44.37
CA PRO A 17 -31.90 -10.43 45.65
C PRO A 17 -30.68 -9.51 45.75
N PHE A 18 -30.79 -8.47 46.56
CA PHE A 18 -29.77 -7.43 46.73
C PHE A 18 -28.41 -7.99 47.14
N SER A 19 -28.39 -9.00 48.01
CA SER A 19 -27.16 -9.66 48.48
C SER A 19 -26.39 -10.37 47.35
N GLU A 20 -27.08 -10.89 46.34
CA GLU A 20 -26.43 -11.49 45.15
C GLU A 20 -25.87 -10.42 44.23
N ILE A 21 -26.62 -9.33 44.03
CA ILE A 21 -26.17 -8.17 43.24
C ILE A 21 -24.88 -7.59 43.84
N GLU A 22 -24.83 -7.43 45.16
CA GLU A 22 -23.66 -6.90 45.87
C GLU A 22 -22.43 -7.81 45.72
N LYS A 23 -22.62 -9.13 45.79
CA LYS A 23 -21.56 -10.11 45.55
C LYS A 23 -21.00 -10.01 44.13
N GLU A 24 -21.88 -9.90 43.12
CA GLU A 24 -21.47 -9.75 41.71
C GLU A 24 -20.70 -8.45 41.48
N ILE A 25 -21.18 -7.33 42.03
CA ILE A 25 -20.49 -6.03 41.94
C ILE A 25 -19.09 -6.11 42.57
N ASN A 26 -18.96 -6.74 43.74
CA ASN A 26 -17.67 -6.89 44.40
C ASN A 26 -16.73 -7.86 43.67
N GLN A 27 -17.26 -8.85 42.97
CA GLN A 27 -16.48 -9.73 42.10
C GLN A 27 -15.97 -8.99 40.85
N ILE A 28 -16.81 -8.18 40.20
CA ILE A 28 -16.43 -7.36 39.04
C ILE A 28 -15.34 -6.35 39.44
N LYS A 29 -15.49 -5.68 40.59
CA LYS A 29 -14.47 -4.75 41.11
C LYS A 29 -13.11 -5.45 41.30
N ARG A 30 -13.10 -6.63 41.93
CA ARG A 30 -11.88 -7.43 42.10
C ARG A 30 -11.24 -7.85 40.78
N GLN A 31 -12.04 -8.22 39.78
CA GLN A 31 -11.52 -8.55 38.45
C GLN A 31 -10.90 -7.33 37.75
N MET A 32 -11.53 -6.16 37.85
CA MET A 32 -10.97 -4.93 37.28
C MET A 32 -9.67 -4.49 37.99
N GLU A 33 -9.59 -4.64 39.31
CA GLU A 33 -8.36 -4.36 40.07
C GLU A 33 -7.23 -5.33 39.73
N ALA A 34 -7.55 -6.63 39.58
CA ALA A 34 -6.59 -7.63 39.12
C ALA A 34 -6.09 -7.38 37.69
N TYR A 35 -6.93 -6.81 36.83
CA TYR A 35 -6.53 -6.42 35.48
C TYR A 35 -5.58 -5.21 35.48
N ARG A 36 -5.82 -4.23 36.36
CA ARG A 36 -4.99 -3.02 36.51
C ARG A 36 -3.58 -3.29 37.06
N THR A 37 -3.37 -4.33 37.85
CA THR A 37 -2.06 -4.68 38.42
C THR A 37 -1.13 -5.41 37.45
N SER A 38 -1.56 -5.69 36.21
CA SER A 38 -0.70 -6.25 35.16
C SER A 38 0.20 -5.22 34.45
N TYR A 39 0.64 -4.18 35.18
CA TYR A 39 1.82 -3.39 34.77
C TYR A 39 3.08 -4.23 35.02
N ILE A 40 3.29 -5.22 34.16
CA ILE A 40 4.54 -5.97 34.09
C ILE A 40 5.61 -4.98 33.64
N LYS A 41 6.39 -4.46 34.60
CA LYS A 41 7.65 -3.78 34.32
C LYS A 41 8.59 -4.80 33.67
N LYS A 42 8.52 -4.93 32.34
CA LYS A 42 9.48 -5.72 31.56
C LYS A 42 10.87 -5.13 31.84
N LYS A 43 11.85 -5.99 32.13
CA LYS A 43 13.26 -5.55 32.28
C LYS A 43 13.65 -4.78 31.00
N PRO A 44 14.32 -3.61 31.11
CA PRO A 44 14.84 -2.95 29.92
C PRO A 44 15.76 -3.93 29.17
N ASN A 45 15.72 -3.91 27.84
CA ASN A 45 16.46 -4.78 26.91
C ASN A 45 15.94 -6.19 26.58
N VAL A 46 14.89 -6.74 27.21
CA VAL A 46 14.40 -8.09 26.80
C VAL A 46 13.94 -8.11 25.35
N GLU A 47 13.28 -7.04 24.90
CA GLU A 47 12.84 -6.91 23.52
C GLU A 47 14.00 -6.68 22.56
N LYS A 48 15.02 -5.93 22.99
CA LYS A 48 16.25 -5.71 22.22
C LYS A 48 17.02 -7.02 21.99
N GLU A 49 17.18 -7.84 23.02
CA GLU A 49 17.85 -9.15 22.94
C GLU A 49 17.06 -10.13 22.07
N LYS A 50 15.73 -10.17 22.23
CA LYS A 50 14.86 -11.00 21.40
C LYS A 50 14.95 -10.60 19.92
N LEU A 51 14.92 -9.30 19.63
CA LEU A 51 15.06 -8.79 18.26
C LEU A 51 16.46 -9.09 17.70
N GLN A 52 17.52 -8.93 18.50
CA GLN A 52 18.87 -9.30 18.07
C GLN A 52 18.96 -10.78 17.70
N GLN A 53 18.38 -11.69 18.49
CA GLN A 53 18.38 -13.12 18.16
C GLN A 53 17.59 -13.45 16.88
N VAL A 54 16.47 -12.76 16.64
CA VAL A 54 15.58 -13.03 15.49
C VAL A 54 16.15 -12.45 14.18
N PHE A 55 16.83 -11.31 14.25
CA PHE A 55 17.33 -10.58 13.07
C PHE A 55 18.84 -10.70 12.86
N GLN A 56 19.51 -11.63 13.55
CA GLN A 56 20.93 -11.89 13.35
C GLN A 56 21.13 -12.94 12.25
N TYR A 57 21.74 -12.52 11.15
CA TYR A 57 22.34 -13.45 10.19
C TYR A 57 23.58 -14.06 10.84
N SER A 58 23.64 -15.39 10.95
CA SER A 58 24.80 -16.06 11.52
C SER A 58 26.02 -15.86 10.62
N GLN A 59 27.19 -15.66 11.23
CA GLN A 59 28.44 -15.55 10.49
C GLN A 59 28.62 -16.79 9.61
N GLY A 60 28.83 -16.58 8.31
CA GLY A 60 28.96 -17.65 7.32
C GLY A 60 27.67 -18.05 6.60
N THR A 61 26.51 -17.49 6.97
CA THR A 61 25.31 -17.59 6.13
C THR A 61 25.29 -16.45 5.12
N ILE A 62 24.96 -16.79 3.87
CA ILE A 62 24.75 -15.78 2.83
C ILE A 62 23.51 -14.95 3.19
N LEU A 63 23.57 -13.65 2.97
CA LEU A 63 22.40 -12.79 3.13
C LEU A 63 21.26 -13.28 2.22
N PRO A 64 20.00 -13.09 2.62
CA PRO A 64 18.86 -13.24 1.72
C PRO A 64 19.13 -12.55 0.39
N ARG A 65 18.65 -13.14 -0.70
CA ARG A 65 18.96 -12.69 -2.06
C ARG A 65 18.59 -11.22 -2.29
N GLU A 66 17.51 -10.76 -1.64
CA GLU A 66 17.03 -9.38 -1.66
C GLU A 66 18.00 -8.40 -1.00
N LEU A 67 18.89 -8.89 -0.13
CA LEU A 67 19.89 -8.11 0.60
C LEU A 67 21.31 -8.30 0.04
N LEU A 68 21.48 -9.14 -0.98
CA LEU A 68 22.77 -9.29 -1.66
C LEU A 68 23.01 -8.11 -2.61
N PRO A 69 24.16 -7.41 -2.51
CA PRO A 69 24.53 -6.39 -3.48
C PRO A 69 24.56 -6.96 -4.90
N GLY A 70 23.83 -6.34 -5.82
CA GLY A 70 23.80 -6.76 -7.23
C GLY A 70 22.86 -7.92 -7.55
N SER A 71 22.02 -8.37 -6.60
CA SER A 71 20.99 -9.39 -6.88
C SER A 71 20.01 -8.96 -7.99
N GLU A 72 19.69 -7.67 -8.06
CA GLU A 72 18.85 -7.09 -9.12
C GLU A 72 19.46 -7.23 -10.53
N LEU A 73 20.79 -7.28 -10.64
CA LEU A 73 21.48 -7.45 -11.92
C LEU A 73 21.23 -8.84 -12.49
N LEU A 74 21.25 -9.86 -11.63
CA LEU A 74 20.97 -11.25 -12.03
C LEU A 74 19.52 -11.42 -12.49
N ASP A 75 18.56 -10.77 -11.82
CA ASP A 75 17.16 -10.84 -12.22
C ASP A 75 16.91 -10.11 -13.55
N ARG A 76 17.60 -8.99 -13.78
CA ARG A 76 17.57 -8.26 -15.05
C ARG A 76 18.18 -9.07 -16.20
N GLU A 77 19.31 -9.73 -15.96
CA GLU A 77 19.96 -10.61 -16.95
C GLU A 77 19.09 -11.83 -17.28
N LEU A 78 18.50 -12.48 -16.25
CA LEU A 78 17.57 -13.60 -16.44
C LEU A 78 16.33 -13.17 -17.23
N SER A 79 15.78 -11.99 -16.95
CA SER A 79 14.66 -11.43 -17.71
C SER A 79 15.02 -11.18 -19.17
N HIS A 80 16.19 -10.58 -19.43
CA HIS A 80 16.70 -10.34 -20.79
C HIS A 80 16.95 -11.66 -21.55
N ALA A 81 17.58 -12.65 -20.91
CA ALA A 81 17.81 -13.97 -21.49
C ALA A 81 16.50 -14.71 -21.80
N ASN A 82 15.50 -14.61 -20.91
CA ASN A 82 14.17 -15.16 -21.14
C ASN A 82 13.45 -14.46 -22.30
N ALA A 83 13.55 -13.13 -22.42
CA ALA A 83 12.98 -12.39 -23.54
C ALA A 83 13.56 -12.85 -24.89
N LEU A 84 14.89 -13.00 -24.96
CA LEU A 84 15.57 -13.53 -26.14
C LEU A 84 15.13 -14.96 -26.48
N ARG A 85 14.94 -15.82 -25.47
CA ARG A 85 14.48 -17.20 -25.65
C ARG A 85 13.04 -17.30 -26.16
N VAL A 86 12.19 -16.34 -25.78
CA VAL A 86 10.79 -16.22 -26.25
C VAL A 86 10.72 -15.55 -27.64
N GLY A 87 11.86 -15.22 -28.24
CA GLY A 87 11.92 -14.58 -29.56
C GLY A 87 11.55 -13.09 -29.53
N ARG A 88 11.41 -12.48 -28.35
CA ARG A 88 11.28 -11.03 -28.23
C ARG A 88 12.65 -10.42 -28.46
N LYS A 89 12.83 -9.85 -29.65
CA LYS A 89 13.98 -8.98 -29.92
C LYS A 89 13.86 -7.72 -29.05
N PRO A 90 14.99 -7.12 -28.64
CA PRO A 90 14.94 -5.79 -28.05
C PRO A 90 14.21 -4.86 -29.01
N LYS A 91 13.15 -4.20 -28.52
CA LYS A 91 12.29 -3.34 -29.34
C LYS A 91 13.15 -2.29 -30.01
N ASP A 92 12.86 -2.03 -31.28
CA ASP A 92 13.54 -0.95 -31.97
C ASP A 92 13.22 0.38 -31.28
N ARG A 93 14.14 1.35 -31.37
CA ARG A 93 13.96 2.64 -30.71
C ARG A 93 12.73 3.37 -31.24
N LEU A 94 12.43 3.21 -32.53
CA LEU A 94 11.22 3.75 -33.13
C LEU A 94 9.96 3.08 -32.56
N GLU A 95 9.95 1.74 -32.44
CA GLU A 95 8.84 0.97 -31.88
C GLU A 95 8.57 1.35 -30.41
N GLN A 96 9.62 1.59 -29.62
CA GLN A 96 9.49 2.10 -28.25
C GLN A 96 8.85 3.49 -28.19
N LEU A 97 9.18 4.37 -29.15
CA LEU A 97 8.59 5.70 -29.23
C LEU A 97 7.13 5.66 -29.70
N GLU A 98 6.77 4.74 -30.59
CA GLU A 98 5.39 4.51 -31.03
C GLU A 98 4.52 4.02 -29.86
N GLU A 99 4.98 3.03 -29.09
CA GLU A 99 4.27 2.56 -27.90
C GLU A 99 4.10 3.66 -26.85
N LEU A 100 5.14 4.48 -26.62
CA LEU A 100 5.06 5.60 -25.69
C LEU A 100 4.07 6.67 -26.18
N TYR A 101 4.03 6.92 -27.49
CA TYR A 101 3.07 7.84 -28.10
C TYR A 101 1.63 7.39 -27.85
N ASP A 102 1.33 6.11 -28.14
CA ASP A 102 0.00 5.54 -27.96
C ASP A 102 -0.42 5.55 -26.49
N SER A 103 0.50 5.20 -25.58
CA SER A 103 0.24 5.23 -24.14
C SER A 103 -0.10 6.64 -23.63
N VAL A 104 0.63 7.67 -24.05
CA VAL A 104 0.34 9.07 -23.66
C VAL A 104 -0.98 9.54 -24.27
N LEU A 105 -1.30 9.10 -25.49
CA LEU A 105 -2.57 9.41 -26.15
C LEU A 105 -3.76 8.81 -25.38
N GLU A 106 -3.67 7.57 -24.93
CA GLU A 106 -4.67 6.94 -24.07
C GLU A 106 -4.81 7.67 -22.72
N GLU A 107 -3.70 8.11 -22.11
CA GLU A 107 -3.69 8.91 -20.88
C GLU A 107 -4.43 10.25 -21.02
N ILE A 108 -4.38 10.84 -22.22
CA ILE A 108 -5.07 12.10 -22.53
C ILE A 108 -6.58 11.85 -22.68
N GLU A 109 -6.97 10.80 -23.42
CA GLU A 109 -8.38 10.49 -23.63
C GLU A 109 -9.09 10.04 -22.33
N THR A 110 -8.41 9.27 -21.48
CA THR A 110 -8.92 8.91 -20.15
C THR A 110 -9.15 10.15 -19.28
N ARG A 111 -8.23 11.11 -19.27
CA ARG A 111 -8.40 12.38 -18.53
C ARG A 111 -9.51 13.26 -19.10
N LYS A 112 -9.66 13.35 -20.42
CA LYS A 112 -10.78 14.07 -21.04
C LYS A 112 -12.12 13.46 -20.65
N THR A 113 -12.19 12.14 -20.61
CA THR A 113 -13.38 11.40 -20.18
C THR A 113 -13.69 11.71 -18.72
N PHE A 114 -12.71 11.58 -17.84
CA PHE A 114 -12.85 11.93 -16.42
C PHE A 114 -13.28 13.38 -16.21
N MET A 115 -12.67 14.33 -16.94
CA MET A 115 -13.02 15.75 -16.87
C MET A 115 -14.49 15.98 -17.28
N SER A 116 -14.94 15.33 -18.35
CA SER A 116 -16.33 15.38 -18.81
C SER A 116 -17.31 14.79 -17.77
N GLU A 117 -16.94 13.67 -17.13
CA GLU A 117 -17.70 13.08 -16.03
C GLU A 117 -17.80 14.02 -14.82
N MET A 118 -16.70 14.67 -14.43
CA MET A 118 -16.71 15.61 -13.31
C MET A 118 -17.60 16.83 -13.57
N ILE A 119 -17.60 17.33 -14.81
CA ILE A 119 -18.48 18.43 -15.22
C ILE A 119 -19.96 17.99 -15.17
N THR A 120 -20.29 16.81 -15.71
CA THR A 120 -21.67 16.31 -15.69
C THR A 120 -22.20 16.03 -14.28
N LEU A 121 -21.31 15.65 -13.35
CA LEU A 121 -21.63 15.49 -11.93
C LEU A 121 -21.70 16.82 -11.15
N GLY A 122 -21.49 17.97 -11.81
CA GLY A 122 -21.53 19.28 -11.18
C GLY A 122 -20.33 19.56 -10.26
N LYS A 123 -19.18 18.92 -10.49
CA LYS A 123 -17.93 19.08 -9.73
C LYS A 123 -16.81 19.72 -10.58
N PRO A 124 -17.00 20.95 -11.10
CA PRO A 124 -16.00 21.59 -11.97
C PRO A 124 -14.67 21.85 -11.25
N ASP A 125 -14.68 22.02 -9.93
CA ASP A 125 -13.46 22.23 -9.14
C ASP A 125 -12.50 21.03 -9.21
N GLN A 126 -13.02 19.82 -9.42
CA GLN A 126 -12.23 18.59 -9.61
C GLN A 126 -11.77 18.42 -11.07
N ALA A 127 -12.44 19.07 -12.03
CA ALA A 127 -12.09 19.07 -13.44
C ALA A 127 -10.96 20.07 -13.78
N ALA A 128 -10.91 21.22 -13.08
CA ALA A 128 -9.92 22.27 -13.29
C ALA A 128 -8.43 21.82 -13.26
N PRO A 129 -7.96 20.97 -12.34
CA PRO A 129 -6.57 20.48 -12.39
C PRO A 129 -6.29 19.58 -13.59
N MET A 130 -7.30 18.85 -14.08
CA MET A 130 -7.16 17.92 -15.20
C MET A 130 -6.88 18.65 -16.52
N GLU A 131 -7.40 19.86 -16.72
CA GLU A 131 -7.08 20.68 -17.89
C GLU A 131 -5.58 20.95 -18.00
N ARG A 132 -4.93 21.27 -16.87
CA ARG A 132 -3.48 21.52 -16.84
C ARG A 132 -2.69 20.25 -17.16
N GLU A 133 -3.07 19.12 -16.55
CA GLU A 133 -2.44 17.84 -16.83
C GLU A 133 -2.57 17.45 -18.31
N ILE A 134 -3.75 17.64 -18.92
CA ILE A 134 -3.97 17.38 -20.35
C ILE A 134 -3.03 18.26 -21.20
N LEU A 135 -2.88 19.54 -20.87
CA LEU A 135 -1.97 20.43 -21.62
C LEU A 135 -0.50 20.00 -21.50
N GLU A 136 -0.08 19.57 -20.31
CA GLU A 136 1.26 19.04 -20.07
C GLU A 136 1.49 17.75 -20.89
N ARG A 137 0.56 16.80 -20.84
CA ARG A 137 0.64 15.55 -21.64
C ARG A 137 0.62 15.82 -23.14
N MET A 138 -0.19 16.76 -23.62
CA MET A 138 -0.17 17.19 -25.02
C MET A 138 1.19 17.78 -25.43
N SER A 139 1.90 18.43 -24.51
CA SER A 139 3.25 18.91 -24.77
C SER A 139 4.28 17.78 -24.87
N GLU A 140 4.14 16.75 -24.04
CA GLU A 140 4.96 15.54 -24.07
C GLU A 140 4.73 14.75 -25.37
N LEU A 141 3.47 14.59 -25.77
CA LEU A 141 3.09 13.92 -27.01
C LEU A 141 3.74 14.60 -28.24
N ARG A 142 3.76 15.93 -28.28
CA ARG A 142 4.47 16.69 -29.33
C ARG A 142 5.97 16.42 -29.34
N LYS A 143 6.60 16.33 -28.15
CA LYS A 143 8.03 16.00 -28.05
C LYS A 143 8.32 14.58 -28.54
N ILE A 144 7.48 13.60 -28.17
CA ILE A 144 7.60 12.21 -28.63
C ILE A 144 7.49 12.16 -30.16
N HIS A 145 6.50 12.84 -30.73
CA HIS A 145 6.33 12.89 -32.19
C HIS A 145 7.56 13.49 -32.90
N GLN A 146 8.17 14.54 -32.35
CA GLN A 146 9.41 15.10 -32.88
C GLN A 146 10.59 14.12 -32.80
N LEU A 147 10.68 13.33 -31.72
CA LEU A 147 11.70 12.30 -31.59
C LEU A 147 11.50 11.17 -32.62
N MET A 148 10.26 10.76 -32.87
CA MET A 148 9.94 9.76 -33.88
C MET A 148 10.35 10.23 -35.28
N LEU A 149 10.06 11.49 -35.64
CA LEU A 149 10.46 12.05 -36.93
C LEU A 149 11.99 12.06 -37.10
N LYS A 150 12.73 12.40 -36.03
CA LYS A 150 14.20 12.38 -36.03
C LYS A 150 14.75 10.96 -36.19
N GLU A 151 14.15 9.98 -35.52
CA GLU A 151 14.59 8.57 -35.63
C GLU A 151 14.34 8.04 -37.05
N LYS A 152 13.15 8.30 -37.63
CA LYS A 152 12.82 7.92 -39.02
C LYS A 152 13.79 8.54 -40.04
N GLN A 153 14.21 9.79 -39.84
CA GLN A 153 15.19 10.44 -40.72
C GLN A 153 16.58 9.81 -40.58
N LYS A 154 16.96 9.40 -39.38
CA LYS A 154 18.26 8.77 -39.11
C LYS A 154 18.35 7.39 -39.77
N ASP A 155 17.27 6.61 -39.74
CA ASP A 155 17.22 5.30 -40.37
C ASP A 155 17.29 5.39 -41.90
N ASN A 156 16.63 6.39 -42.50
CA ASN A 156 16.73 6.66 -43.94
C ASN A 156 18.15 7.05 -44.37
N ASN A 157 18.84 7.89 -43.59
CA ASN A 157 20.21 8.31 -43.89
C ASN A 157 21.26 7.21 -43.64
N ALA A 158 20.93 6.16 -42.87
CA ALA A 158 21.81 5.01 -42.64
C ALA A 158 21.64 3.91 -43.70
N ALA A 159 20.62 4.02 -44.56
CA ALA A 159 20.31 3.06 -45.62
C ALA A 159 20.82 3.48 -47.02
N GLU A 160 21.33 4.70 -47.18
CA GLU A 160 22.14 5.17 -48.33
C GLU A 160 23.64 4.93 -48.09
#